data_AF-A0A964P5U0-F1
#
_entry.id   AF-A0A964P5U0-F1
#
_cell.length_a   1.000
_cell.length_b   1.000
_cell.length_c   1.000
_cell.angle_alpha   90.00
_cell.angle_beta   90.00
_cell.angle_gamma   90.00
#
_symmetry.space_group_name_H-M   'P 1'
#
loop_
_entity.id
_entity.type
_entity.pdbx_description
1 polymer ?
#
loop_
_entity_poly.entity_id
_entity_poly.type
_entity_poly.pdbx_seq_one_letter_code
_entity_poly.pdbx_strand_id
1 'polypeptide(L)' 'LRRRDFRSLWITRITAACRMRGVRYSQFIAALSNAGILLNRKMLSEIAIHDPVTFDTLVTHVPGAHKAAAVA' A
#
# COMPACT_ATOMS: atom_id res chain seq x y z
N LEU A 1 17.48 18.92 2.91
CA LEU A 1 17.24 18.00 1.77
C LEU A 1 16.91 16.56 2.19
N ARG A 2 17.70 15.92 3.08
CA ARG A 2 17.58 14.49 3.48
C ARG A 2 16.20 13.87 3.75
N ARG A 3 15.22 14.58 4.35
CA ARG A 3 13.93 13.97 4.75
C ARG A 3 12.96 13.74 3.58
N ARG A 4 13.07 14.51 2.49
CA ARG A 4 12.21 14.35 1.31
C ARG A 4 12.60 13.12 0.49
N ASP A 5 13.90 12.82 0.43
CA ASP A 5 14.45 11.73 -0.35
C ASP A 5 14.00 10.36 0.19
N PHE A 6 14.03 10.17 1.52
CA PHE A 6 13.54 8.94 2.15
C PHE A 6 12.04 8.74 1.94
N ARG A 7 11.25 9.82 1.98
CA ARG A 7 9.82 9.73 1.73
C ARG A 7 9.54 9.29 0.30
N SER A 8 10.29 9.82 -0.67
CA SER A 8 10.19 9.41 -2.07
C SER A 8 10.55 7.93 -2.24
N LEU A 9 11.63 7.49 -1.60
CA LEU A 9 12.07 6.09 -1.60
C LEU A 9 10.98 5.14 -1.05
N TRP A 10 10.36 5.46 0.09
CA TRP A 10 9.29 4.64 0.66
C TRP A 10 8.06 4.59 -0.25
N ILE A 11 7.69 5.71 -0.86
CA ILE A 11 6.56 5.75 -1.81
C ILE A 11 6.86 4.87 -3.03
N THR A 12 8.07 4.92 -3.58
CA THR A 12 8.47 4.07 -4.71
C THR A 12 8.40 2.59 -4.36
N ARG A 13 8.91 2.21 -3.17
CA ARG A 13 8.85 0.82 -2.66
C ARG A 13 7.42 0.32 -2.51
N ILE A 14 6.56 1.11 -1.85
CA ILE A 14 5.15 0.75 -1.67
C ILE A 14 4.44 0.68 -3.03
N THR A 15 4.73 1.61 -3.95
CA THR A 15 4.14 1.61 -5.29
C THR A 15 4.51 0.35 -6.06
N ALA A 16 5.75 -0.13 -5.96
CA ALA A 16 6.16 -1.40 -6.57
C ALA A 16 5.40 -2.60 -5.96
N ALA A 17 5.34 -2.68 -4.63
CA ALA A 17 4.63 -3.75 -3.92
C ALA A 17 3.12 -3.75 -4.20
N CYS A 18 2.51 -2.57 -4.32
CA CYS A 18 1.12 -2.40 -4.74
C CYS A 18 0.92 -2.85 -6.19
N ARG A 19 1.82 -2.48 -7.11
CA ARG A 19 1.76 -2.87 -8.53
C ARG A 19 1.83 -4.38 -8.72
N MET A 20 2.69 -5.07 -7.97
CA MET A 20 2.80 -6.54 -8.00
C MET A 20 1.47 -7.23 -7.65
N ARG A 21 0.61 -6.57 -6.87
CA ARG A 21 -0.68 -7.07 -6.41
C ARG A 21 -1.86 -6.47 -7.16
N GLY A 22 -1.61 -5.72 -8.24
CA GLY A 22 -2.64 -5.10 -9.07
C GLY A 22 -3.35 -3.89 -8.43
N VAL A 23 -2.88 -3.39 -7.29
CA VAL A 23 -3.52 -2.26 -6.59
C VAL A 23 -2.78 -0.94 -6.85
N ARG A 24 -3.54 0.16 -6.91
CA ARG A 24 -2.96 1.51 -7.04
C ARG A 24 -2.62 2.07 -5.66
N TYR A 25 -1.45 2.70 -5.53
CA TYR A 25 -1.00 3.32 -4.28
C TYR A 25 -2.03 4.28 -3.66
N SER A 26 -2.64 5.15 -4.46
CA SER A 26 -3.63 6.11 -3.98
C SER A 26 -4.89 5.44 -3.42
N GLN A 27 -5.37 4.37 -4.07
CA GLN A 27 -6.50 3.57 -3.58
C GLN A 27 -6.14 2.86 -2.29
N PHE A 28 -4.95 2.26 -2.23
CA PHE A 28 -4.45 1.56 -1.05
C PHE A 28 -4.33 2.49 0.17
N ILE A 29 -3.73 3.67 0.00
CA ILE A 29 -3.60 4.66 1.08
C ILE A 29 -4.95 5.23 1.50
N ALA A 30 -5.83 5.56 0.54
CA ALA A 30 -7.17 6.05 0.85
C ALA A 30 -7.96 5.01 1.66
N ALA A 31 -7.83 3.75 1.28
CA ALA A 31 -8.62 2.70 1.88
C ALA A 31 -8.02 2.21 3.21
N LEU A 32 -6.71 2.35 3.44
CA LEU A 32 -6.11 2.27 4.80
C LEU A 32 -6.61 3.38 5.71
N SER A 33 -6.71 4.62 5.20
CA SER A 33 -7.27 5.74 5.96
C SER A 33 -8.73 5.50 6.34
N ASN A 34 -9.53 4.96 5.40
CA ASN A 34 -10.94 4.61 5.64
C ASN A 34 -11.08 3.44 6.63
N ALA A 35 -10.14 2.50 6.63
CA ALA A 35 -10.09 1.41 7.60
C ALA A 35 -9.60 1.85 9.00
N GLY A 36 -9.25 3.13 9.18
CA GLY A 36 -8.70 3.66 10.44
C GLY A 36 -7.27 3.20 10.72
N ILE A 37 -6.59 2.60 9.74
CA ILE A 37 -5.23 2.09 9.90
C ILE A 37 -4.23 3.23 9.62
N LEU A 38 -3.87 3.93 10.69
CA LEU A 38 -2.86 5.01 10.66
C LEU A 38 -1.44 4.44 10.68
N LEU A 39 -1.04 3.78 9.59
CA LEU A 39 0.32 3.25 9.43
C LEU A 39 1.29 4.31 8.89
N ASN A 40 2.47 4.37 9.48
CA ASN A 40 3.56 5.19 8.98
C ASN A 40 4.14 4.60 7.68
N ARG A 41 4.40 5.47 6.70
CA ARG A 41 4.94 5.09 5.38
C ARG A 41 6.27 4.33 5.47
N LYS A 42 7.09 4.63 6.48
CA LYS A 42 8.32 3.89 6.79
C LYS A 42 8.01 2.42 7.12
N MET A 43 7.20 2.17 8.15
CA MET A 43 6.77 0.82 8.53
C MET A 43 6.10 0.09 7.37
N LEU A 44 5.27 0.79 6.61
CA LEU A 44 4.55 0.16 5.51
C LEU A 44 5.50 -0.30 4.39
N SER A 45 6.53 0.49 4.09
CA SER A 45 7.58 0.07 3.16
C SER A 45 8.46 -1.07 3.68
N GLU A 46 8.67 -1.15 5.00
CA GLU A 46 9.41 -2.25 5.63
C GLU A 46 8.59 -3.54 5.58
N ILE A 47 7.29 -3.50 5.92
CA ILE A 47 6.38 -4.65 5.83
C ILE A 47 6.31 -5.15 4.38
N ALA A 48 6.22 -4.25 3.40
CA ALA A 48 6.20 -4.61 1.99
C ALA A 48 7.45 -5.38 1.52
N ILE A 49 8.60 -5.23 2.21
CA ILE A 49 9.86 -5.90 1.89
C ILE A 49 10.06 -7.16 2.73
N HIS A 50 9.87 -7.05 4.05
CA HIS A 50 10.17 -8.10 5.00
C HIS A 50 9.07 -9.16 5.08
N ASP A 51 7.82 -8.76 4.92
CA ASP A 51 6.67 -9.66 5.04
C ASP A 51 5.61 -9.38 3.96
N PRO A 52 5.82 -9.92 2.76
CA PRO A 52 4.84 -9.81 1.69
C PRO A 52 3.49 -10.43 2.07
N VAL A 53 3.45 -11.45 2.92
CA VAL A 53 2.20 -12.12 3.32
C VAL A 53 1.32 -11.18 4.14
N THR A 54 1.91 -10.49 5.11
CA THR A 54 1.20 -9.45 5.88
C THR A 54 0.77 -8.28 5.00
N PHE A 55 1.54 -7.94 3.97
CA PHE A 55 1.12 -6.93 3.01
C PHE A 55 -0.10 -7.39 2.18
N ASP A 56 -0.15 -8.66 1.78
CA ASP A 56 -1.29 -9.23 1.06
C ASP A 56 -2.58 -9.26 1.89
N THR A 57 -2.49 -9.58 3.18
CA THR A 57 -3.65 -9.51 4.08
C THR A 57 -4.13 -8.07 4.23
N LEU A 58 -3.23 -7.09 4.35
CA LEU A 58 -3.59 -5.66 4.36
C LEU A 58 -4.28 -5.22 3.07
N VAL A 59 -3.80 -5.69 1.91
CA VAL A 59 -4.45 -5.39 0.62
C VAL A 59 -5.84 -6.01 0.53
N THR A 60 -6.02 -7.21 1.07
CA THR A 60 -7.29 -7.95 1.06
C THR A 60 -8.32 -7.36 2.04
N HIS A 61 -7.89 -6.96 3.24
CA HIS A 61 -8.78 -6.42 4.28
C HIS A 61 -9.31 -5.01 3.97
N VAL A 62 -8.77 -4.35 2.95
CA VAL A 62 -9.08 -2.97 2.63
C VAL A 62 -10.22 -2.92 1.59
N PRO A 63 -11.47 -2.58 1.97
CA PRO A 63 -12.69 -2.84 1.17
C PRO A 63 -12.86 -1.99 -0.09
N GLY A 64 -11.85 -1.19 -0.47
CA GLY A 64 -11.84 -0.36 -1.67
C GLY A 64 -11.14 -0.99 -2.88
N ALA A 65 -10.42 -2.11 -2.67
CA ALA A 65 -9.73 -2.84 -3.75
C ALA A 65 -10.68 -3.76 -4.56
N HIS A 66 -11.90 -4.00 -4.07
CA HIS A 66 -12.87 -4.90 -4.72
C HIS A 66 -13.84 -4.25 -5.69
N LYS A 67 -13.76 -2.94 -5.99
CA LYS A 67 -14.53 -2.39 -7.13
C LYS A 67 -13.81 -2.58 -8.47
N ALA A 68 -13.51 -3.84 -8.77
CA ALA A 68 -13.18 -4.34 -10.10
C ALA A 68 -13.56 -5.82 -10.25
N ALA A 69 -14.66 -6.25 -9.64
CA ALA A 69 -15.47 -7.34 -10.17
C ALA A 69 -16.59 -6.70 -11.01
N ALA A 70 -16.29 -6.34 -12.26
CA ALA A 70 -17.24 -6.10 -13.37
C ALA A 70 -16.58 -5.26 -14.49
N VAL A 71 -15.79 -5.89 -15.36
CA VAL A 71 -15.79 -5.60 -16.80
C VAL A 71 -15.50 -6.94 -17.50
N ALA A 72 -16.53 -7.41 -18.22
CA ALA A 72 -16.58 -8.39 -19.31
C ALA A 72 -15.43 -9.42 -19.44
#